data_AF-A0A4Q1KPE5-F1
#
_entry.id   AF-A0A4Q1KPE5-F1
#
_cell.length_a   1.000
_cell.length_b   1.000
_cell.length_c   1.000
_cell.angle_alpha   90.00
_cell.angle_beta   90.00
_cell.angle_gamma   90.00
#
_symmetry.space_group_name_H-M   'P 1'
#
loop_
_entity.id
_entity.type
_entity.pdbx_description
1 polymer ?
#
loop_
_entity_poly.entity_id
_entity_poly.type
_entity_poly.pdbx_seq_one_letter_code
_entity_poly.pdbx_strand_id
1 'polypeptide(L)'
;MDERLPQYLHGPVQILWFGSDEFVLVMSTIFVAAIVGGLVGWVLICALLLFIPWKRSKPRGFLPHLAWRWGLVSFRHYPGPTQTRFFE
;
A
#
# COMPACT_ATOMS: atom_id res chain seq x y z
N MET A 1 -3.44 21.09 29.31
CA MET A 1 -4.04 20.05 28.46
C MET A 1 -2.97 19.00 28.29
N ASP A 2 -3.10 17.86 28.97
CA ASP A 2 -2.13 16.78 28.81
C ASP A 2 -2.24 16.25 27.38
N GLU A 3 -1.32 16.66 26.53
CA GLU A 3 -1.19 16.21 25.16
C GLU A 3 -0.76 14.74 25.19
N ARG A 4 -1.74 13.86 25.34
CA ARG A 4 -1.56 12.41 25.24
C ARG A 4 -1.21 12.07 23.80
N LEU A 5 0.06 12.22 23.46
CA LEU A 5 0.58 11.78 22.18
C LEU A 5 0.33 10.27 22.07
N PRO A 6 -0.40 9.78 21.05
CA PRO A 6 -0.63 8.36 20.91
C PRO A 6 0.72 7.64 20.76
N GLN A 7 1.10 6.88 21.78
CA GLN A 7 2.35 6.12 21.81
C GLN A 7 2.45 5.15 20.62
N TYR A 8 1.34 4.81 19.98
CA TYR A 8 1.24 3.90 18.84
C TYR A 8 0.85 4.59 17.52
N LEU A 9 1.19 5.87 17.32
CA LEU A 9 1.01 6.52 16.00
C LEU A 9 1.75 5.78 14.87
N HIS A 10 2.80 5.02 15.23
CA HIS A 10 3.63 4.20 14.36
C HIS A 10 3.25 2.71 14.34
N GLY A 11 2.25 2.31 15.16
CA GLY A 11 1.86 0.92 15.33
C GLY A 11 1.27 0.37 14.02
N PRO A 12 1.84 -0.70 13.44
CA PRO A 12 1.33 -1.24 12.20
C PRO A 12 -0.08 -1.77 12.43
N VAL A 13 -1.05 -1.30 11.65
CA VAL A 13 -2.35 -1.98 11.53
C VAL A 13 -2.09 -3.27 10.76
N GLN A 14 -1.75 -4.32 11.51
CA GLN A 14 -1.46 -5.65 11.00
C GLN A 14 -2.70 -6.52 11.20
N ILE A 15 -3.23 -7.04 10.10
CA ILE A 15 -4.38 -7.94 10.08
C ILE A 15 -3.85 -9.31 9.69
N LEU A 16 -3.91 -10.28 10.60
CA LEU A 16 -3.58 -11.68 10.31
C LEU A 16 -2.21 -11.83 9.61
N TRP A 17 -1.15 -11.28 10.21
CA TRP A 17 0.23 -11.23 9.67
C TRP A 17 0.47 -10.25 8.50
N PHE A 18 -0.57 -9.81 7.80
CA PHE A 18 -0.46 -8.87 6.68
C PHE A 18 -0.53 -7.41 7.15
N GLY A 19 0.29 -6.54 6.55
CA GLY A 19 0.03 -5.10 6.65
C GLY A 19 -1.29 -4.75 5.94
N SER A 20 -1.97 -3.68 6.36
CA SER A 20 -3.25 -3.26 5.76
C SER A 20 -3.21 -3.20 4.23
N ASP A 21 -2.14 -2.63 3.65
CA ASP A 21 -1.94 -2.57 2.19
C ASP A 21 -1.83 -3.97 1.55
N GLU A 22 -1.15 -4.91 2.22
CA GLU A 22 -1.00 -6.28 1.72
C GLU A 22 -2.33 -7.03 1.79
N PHE A 23 -3.10 -6.80 2.85
CA PHE A 23 -4.40 -7.41 3.02
C PHE A 23 -5.37 -6.98 1.92
N VAL A 24 -5.47 -5.68 1.65
CA VAL A 24 -6.32 -5.15 0.56
C VAL A 24 -5.87 -5.70 -0.80
N LEU A 25 -4.56 -5.76 -1.06
CA LEU A 25 -4.01 -6.31 -2.29
C LEU A 25 -4.36 -7.80 -2.46
N VAL A 26 -4.17 -8.60 -1.41
CA VAL A 26 -4.46 -10.05 -1.43
C VAL A 26 -5.95 -10.29 -1.64
N MET A 27 -6.81 -9.61 -0.87
CA MET A 27 -8.26 -9.80 -0.96
C MET A 27 -8.80 -9.38 -2.34
N SER A 28 -8.37 -8.23 -2.86
CA SER A 28 -8.79 -7.77 -4.20
C SER A 28 -8.32 -8.70 -5.31
N THR A 29 -7.07 -9.19 -5.24
CA THR A 29 -6.53 -10.09 -6.27
C THR A 29 -7.22 -11.45 -6.25
N ILE A 30 -7.45 -12.03 -5.07
CA ILE A 30 -8.19 -13.30 -4.95
C ILE A 30 -9.62 -13.15 -5.47
N PHE A 31 -10.29 -12.03 -5.14
CA PHE A 31 -11.63 -11.75 -5.61
C PHE A 31 -11.69 -11.68 -7.14
N VAL A 32 -10.78 -10.94 -7.78
CA VAL A 32 -10.70 -10.86 -9.25
C VAL A 32 -10.36 -12.22 -9.86
N ALA A 33 -9.40 -12.95 -9.29
CA ALA A 33 -9.01 -14.27 -9.78
C ALA A 33 -10.17 -15.28 -9.72
N ALA A 34 -11.01 -15.21 -8.67
CA ALA A 34 -12.18 -16.06 -8.53
C ALA A 34 -13.27 -15.76 -9.57
N ILE A 35 -13.44 -14.49 -9.95
CA ILE A 35 -14.41 -14.07 -10.98
C ILE A 35 -13.93 -14.48 -12.37
N VAL A 36 -12.67 -14.19 -12.70
CA VAL A 36 -12.11 -14.47 -14.03
C VAL A 36 -11.96 -15.98 -14.25
N GLY A 37 -11.51 -16.70 -13.21
CA GLY A 37 -11.28 -18.14 -13.26
C GLY A 37 -10.22 -18.57 -14.28
N GLY A 38 -10.13 -19.88 -14.49
CA GLY A 38 -9.25 -20.49 -15.49
C GLY A 38 -7.76 -20.16 -15.30
N LEU A 39 -7.00 -20.23 -16.40
CA LEU A 39 -5.56 -20.01 -16.39
C LEU A 39 -5.18 -18.58 -15.98
N VAL A 40 -6.01 -17.59 -16.34
CA VAL A 40 -5.79 -16.18 -15.98
C VAL A 40 -5.89 -15.98 -14.46
N GLY A 41 -6.88 -16.58 -13.79
CA GLY A 41 -6.99 -16.56 -12.33
C GLY A 41 -5.75 -17.16 -11.65
N TRP A 42 -5.27 -18.30 -12.15
CA TRP A 42 -4.04 -18.93 -11.64
C TRP A 42 -2.79 -18.05 -11.85
N VAL A 43 -2.66 -17.40 -13.00
CA VAL A 43 -1.56 -16.46 -13.27
C VAL A 43 -1.61 -15.28 -12.31
N LEU A 44 -2.79 -14.73 -12.01
CA LEU A 44 -2.94 -13.65 -11.03
C LEU A 44 -2.52 -14.09 -9.62
N ILE A 45 -2.87 -15.31 -9.21
CA ILE A 45 -2.45 -15.88 -7.93
C ILE A 45 -0.93 -16.07 -7.89
N CYS A 46 -0.33 -16.63 -8.95
CA CYS A 46 1.13 -16.77 -9.02
C CYS A 46 1.83 -15.40 -8.97
N ALA A 47 1.32 -14.41 -9.70
CA ALA A 47 1.84 -13.05 -9.66
C ALA A 47 1.76 -12.45 -8.26
N LEU A 48 0.64 -12.66 -7.54
CA LEU A 48 0.47 -12.21 -6.16
C LEU A 48 1.51 -12.84 -5.22
N LEU A 49 1.72 -14.16 -5.32
CA LEU A 49 2.68 -14.88 -4.49
C LEU A 49 4.12 -14.42 -4.71
N LEU A 50 4.48 -14.03 -5.94
CA LEU A 50 5.79 -13.44 -6.26
C LEU A 50 5.87 -11.96 -5.84
N PHE A 51 4.75 -11.24 -5.89
CA PHE A 51 4.70 -9.82 -5.56
C PHE A 51 4.83 -9.56 -4.06
N ILE A 52 4.23 -10.39 -3.20
CA ILE A 52 4.31 -10.23 -1.72
C ILE A 52 5.75 -10.19 -1.20
N PRO A 53 6.65 -11.15 -1.49
CA PRO A 53 8.03 -11.10 -1.00
C PRO A 53 8.80 -9.91 -1.58
N TRP A 54 8.57 -9.57 -2.85
CA TRP A 54 9.15 -8.37 -3.45
C TRP A 54 8.69 -7.09 -2.74
N LYS A 55 7.40 -6.94 -2.47
CA LYS A 55 6.84 -5.79 -1.72
C LYS A 55 7.42 -5.74 -0.31
N ARG A 56 7.58 -6.88 0.36
CA ARG A 56 8.18 -6.96 1.71
C ARG A 56 9.65 -6.58 1.76
N SER A 57 10.37 -6.61 0.62
CA SER A 57 11.73 -6.08 0.52
C SER A 57 11.81 -4.55 0.53
N LYS A 58 10.68 -3.86 0.33
CA LYS A 58 10.60 -2.39 0.27
C LYS A 58 10.24 -1.79 1.63
N PRO A 59 10.63 -0.53 1.89
CA PRO A 59 10.23 0.17 3.11
C PRO A 59 8.70 0.29 3.20
N ARG A 60 8.20 0.43 4.42
CA ARG A 60 6.77 0.62 4.69
C ARG A 60 6.26 1.88 3.97
N GLY A 61 5.00 1.85 3.52
CA GLY A 61 4.40 2.96 2.77
C GLY A 61 4.88 3.09 1.31
N PHE A 62 5.73 2.18 0.81
CA PHE A 62 6.25 2.25 -0.56
C PHE A 62 5.15 2.36 -1.63
N LEU A 63 4.06 1.60 -1.51
CA LEU A 63 2.94 1.65 -2.46
C LEU A 63 2.24 3.02 -2.46
N PRO A 64 1.78 3.55 -1.30
CA PRO A 64 1.24 4.90 -1.22
C PRO A 64 2.21 5.99 -1.74
N HIS A 65 3.51 5.88 -1.42
CA HIS A 65 4.51 6.85 -1.88
C HIS A 65 4.78 6.76 -3.38
N LEU A 66 4.76 5.56 -3.97
CA LEU A 66 4.84 5.36 -5.41
C LEU A 66 3.61 5.96 -6.11
N ALA A 67 2.41 5.72 -5.55
CA ALA A 67 1.18 6.30 -6.04
C ALA A 67 1.20 7.83 -5.95
N TRP A 68 1.72 8.41 -4.87
CA TRP A 68 1.93 9.85 -4.75
C TRP A 68 2.94 10.38 -5.76
N ARG A 69 4.06 9.68 -5.98
CA ARG A 69 5.08 10.06 -6.99
C ARG A 69 4.50 10.08 -8.41
N TRP A 70 3.57 9.17 -8.71
CA TRP A 70 2.86 9.14 -9.99
C TRP A 70 1.65 10.08 -10.06
N GLY A 71 1.32 10.80 -8.98
CA GLY A 71 0.19 11.72 -8.92
C GLY A 71 -1.17 11.05 -8.75
N LEU A 72 -1.22 9.75 -8.42
CA LEU A 72 -2.45 9.00 -8.21
C LEU A 72 -3.09 9.27 -6.83
N VAL A 73 -2.27 9.69 -5.86
CA VAL A 73 -2.70 9.95 -4.48
C VAL A 73 -2.08 11.25 -3.98
N SER A 74 -2.87 12.11 -3.34
CA SER A 74 -2.38 13.28 -2.60
C SER A 74 -2.46 13.01 -1.10
N PHE A 75 -1.37 13.19 -0.36
CA PHE A 75 -1.43 13.21 1.10
C PHE A 75 -1.75 14.61 1.60
N ARG A 76 -2.59 14.71 2.64
CA ARG A 76 -2.92 15.99 3.27
C ARG A 76 -1.65 16.58 3.88
N HIS A 77 -1.38 17.86 3.57
CA HIS A 77 -0.16 18.58 3.97
C HIS A 77 1.15 18.08 3.33
N TYR A 78 1.10 17.20 2.32
CA TYR A 78 2.26 16.94 1.47
C TYR A 78 2.28 17.91 0.29
N PRO A 79 3.47 18.37 -0.13
CA PRO A 79 3.60 19.07 -1.41
C PRO A 79 3.17 18.15 -2.55
N GLY A 80 2.76 18.75 -3.67
CA GLY A 80 2.51 17.98 -4.89
C GLY A 80 3.81 17.34 -5.40
N PRO A 81 3.75 16.16 -6.05
CA PRO A 81 4.94 15.45 -6.55
C PRO A 81 5.75 16.23 -7.59
N THR A 82 5.16 17.28 -8.18
CA THR A 82 5.76 18.13 -9.22
C THR A 82 6.00 19.57 -8.76
N GLN A 83 5.81 19.89 -7.47
CA GLN A 83 6.08 21.24 -6.98
C GLN A 83 7.57 21.53 -6.94
N THR A 84 7.99 22.56 -7.69
CA THR A 84 9.37 23.06 -7.75
C THR A 84 9.55 24.40 -7.05
N ARG A 85 8.46 25.00 -6.52
CA ARG A 85 8.50 26.28 -5.80
C ARG A 85 8.32 26.04 -4.32
N PHE A 86 9.31 26.46 -3.54
CA PHE A 86 9.24 26.55 -2.10
C PHE A 86 8.88 27.98 -1.73
N PHE A 87 8.01 28.17 -0.74
CA PHE A 87 7.80 29.48 -0.13
C PHE A 87 8.93 29.70 0.89
N GLU A 88 9.74 30.75 0.67
CA GLU A 88 10.69 31.31 1.64
C GLU A 88 10.01 32.39 2.49
#